data_AF-A0A938D2K8-F1
#
_entry.id   AF-A0A938D2K8-F1
#
_cell.length_a   1.000
_cell.length_b   1.000
_cell.length_c   1.000
_cell.angle_alpha   90.00
_cell.angle_beta   90.00
_cell.angle_gamma   90.00
#
_symmetry.space_group_name_H-M   'P 1'
#
loop_
_entity.id
_entity.type
_entity.pdbx_description
1 polymer ?
#
loop_
_entity_poly.entity_id
_entity_poly.type
_entity_poly.pdbx_seq_one_letter_code
_entity_poly.pdbx_strand_id
1 'polypeptide(L)'
;MTATPPKTPSELDNDGLDALLPDEDVAAFKAFRDSLLEEFAPEGAYQSILATNLVAIEWDIARHRRLMAATLREEFRRQARDVRQRGAPGKSLPHLTSADDLSFGRAILEGSRDTIPVLAKSGVTLSEITAAALSSRLENVAYHEGRIADLERRRRSLREDYERLRAKRKPPEDIEDAVEVL
;
A
#
# COMPACT_ATOMS: atom_id res chain seq x y z
N MET A 1 2.43 -27.74 -12.97
CA MET A 1 2.65 -26.80 -14.10
C MET A 1 2.69 -25.40 -13.51
N THR A 2 3.88 -24.84 -13.33
CA THR A 2 4.08 -23.50 -12.74
C THR A 2 3.89 -22.45 -13.82
N ALA A 3 2.73 -21.81 -13.86
CA ALA A 3 2.46 -20.71 -14.77
C ALA A 3 3.39 -19.54 -14.43
N THR A 4 4.31 -19.23 -15.34
CA THR A 4 5.11 -18.00 -15.27
C THR A 4 4.15 -16.82 -15.42
N PRO A 5 4.11 -15.86 -14.48
CA PRO A 5 3.24 -14.70 -14.61
C PRO A 5 3.66 -13.90 -15.86
N PRO A 6 2.68 -13.32 -16.59
CA PRO A 6 2.98 -12.53 -17.78
C PRO A 6 3.94 -11.38 -17.42
N LYS A 7 5.00 -11.24 -18.21
CA LYS A 7 6.07 -10.24 -18.04
C LYS A 7 5.72 -8.85 -18.57
N THR A 8 4.55 -8.69 -19.18
CA THR A 8 4.05 -7.41 -19.67
C THR A 8 3.14 -6.80 -18.61
N PRO A 9 3.36 -5.53 -18.20
CA PRO A 9 2.32 -4.80 -17.50
C PRO A 9 1.07 -4.83 -18.38
N SER A 10 -0.08 -5.15 -17.81
CA SER A 10 -1.35 -4.86 -18.47
C SER A 10 -1.28 -3.41 -18.92
N GLU A 11 -1.46 -3.14 -20.21
CA GLU A 11 -1.73 -1.78 -20.66
C GLU A 11 -2.96 -1.34 -19.89
N LEU A 12 -2.78 -0.41 -18.95
CA LEU A 12 -3.88 0.21 -18.25
C LEU A 12 -4.72 0.91 -19.32
N ASP A 13 -6.05 0.81 -19.24
CA ASP A 13 -6.89 1.76 -19.96
C ASP A 13 -6.43 3.18 -19.61
N ASN A 14 -6.66 4.15 -20.50
CA ASN A 14 -6.18 5.53 -20.28
C ASN A 14 -6.67 6.12 -18.95
N ASP A 15 -7.74 5.56 -18.37
CA ASP A 15 -8.28 5.94 -17.08
C ASP A 15 -7.71 5.19 -15.86
N GLY A 16 -7.03 4.06 -16.06
CA GLY A 16 -6.43 3.22 -15.02
C GLY A 16 -7.42 2.41 -14.19
N LEU A 17 -8.68 2.31 -14.62
CA LEU A 17 -9.77 1.71 -13.85
C LEU A 17 -9.72 0.19 -13.87
N ASP A 18 -9.19 -0.40 -14.94
CA ASP A 18 -9.03 -1.86 -15.06
C ASP A 18 -8.05 -2.42 -14.01
N ALA A 19 -7.22 -1.57 -13.41
CA ALA A 19 -6.32 -1.98 -12.34
C ALA A 19 -6.97 -2.06 -10.96
N LEU A 20 -8.18 -1.53 -10.75
CA LEU A 20 -8.79 -1.47 -9.42
C LEU A 20 -9.23 -2.84 -8.93
N LEU A 21 -9.03 -3.09 -7.63
CA LEU A 21 -9.58 -4.26 -6.98
C LEU A 21 -11.08 -4.05 -6.66
N PRO A 22 -11.88 -5.13 -6.50
CA PRO A 22 -13.32 -5.01 -6.28
C PRO A 22 -13.73 -4.18 -5.05
N ASP A 23 -12.85 -4.04 -4.06
CA ASP A 23 -13.08 -3.30 -2.83
C ASP A 23 -12.50 -1.87 -2.85
N GLU A 24 -11.92 -1.44 -3.98
CA GLU A 24 -11.34 -0.11 -4.14
C GLU A 24 -12.37 0.89 -4.67
N ASP A 25 -12.34 2.09 -4.11
CA ASP A 25 -13.25 3.16 -4.50
C ASP A 25 -12.75 3.88 -5.75
N VAL A 26 -13.56 3.82 -6.80
CA VAL A 26 -13.33 4.49 -8.09
C VAL A 26 -13.21 6.01 -7.91
N ALA A 27 -14.02 6.61 -7.04
CA ALA A 27 -13.99 8.06 -6.83
C ALA A 27 -12.70 8.49 -6.13
N ALA A 28 -12.28 7.76 -5.09
CA ALA A 28 -11.00 7.98 -4.42
C ALA A 28 -9.81 7.83 -5.37
N PHE A 29 -9.81 6.81 -6.22
CA PHE A 29 -8.73 6.63 -7.21
C PHE A 29 -8.67 7.78 -8.21
N LYS A 30 -9.80 8.20 -8.77
CA LYS A 30 -9.85 9.34 -9.70
C LYS A 30 -9.34 10.62 -9.05
N ALA A 31 -9.81 10.95 -7.85
CA ALA A 31 -9.35 12.12 -7.11
C ALA A 31 -7.84 12.08 -6.84
N PHE A 32 -7.31 10.91 -6.46
CA PHE A 32 -5.88 10.70 -6.26
C PHE A 32 -5.07 10.88 -7.54
N ARG A 33 -5.50 10.23 -8.63
CA ARG A 33 -4.89 10.33 -9.96
C ARG A 33 -4.85 11.77 -10.43
N ASP A 34 -5.99 12.45 -10.39
CA ASP A 34 -6.13 13.80 -10.92
C ASP A 34 -5.25 14.79 -10.14
N SER A 35 -5.19 14.64 -8.80
CA SER A 35 -4.30 15.44 -7.94
C SER A 35 -2.82 15.23 -8.26
N LEU A 36 -2.38 13.99 -8.50
CA LEU A 36 -0.98 13.71 -8.86
C LEU A 36 -0.64 14.17 -10.28
N LEU A 37 -1.55 14.02 -11.24
CA LEU A 37 -1.34 14.52 -12.60
C LEU A 37 -1.27 16.04 -12.63
N GLU A 38 -2.06 16.73 -11.79
CA GLU A 38 -1.94 18.17 -11.57
C GLU A 38 -0.58 18.55 -10.97
N GLU A 39 -0.10 17.82 -9.95
CA GLU A 39 1.24 18.05 -9.37
C GLU A 39 2.35 17.86 -10.41
N PHE A 40 2.27 16.80 -11.21
CA PHE A 40 3.28 16.52 -12.23
C PHE A 40 3.26 17.53 -13.37
N ALA A 41 2.07 18.02 -13.74
CA ALA A 41 1.84 18.92 -14.88
C ALA A 41 2.60 18.47 -16.15
N PRO A 42 2.33 17.24 -16.66
CA PRO A 42 3.09 16.68 -17.77
C PRO A 42 2.88 17.48 -19.06
N GLU A 43 3.98 17.86 -19.68
CA GLU A 43 3.98 18.55 -20.96
C GLU A 43 4.28 17.54 -22.08
N GLY A 44 3.25 17.16 -22.82
CA GLY A 44 3.36 16.28 -23.98
C GLY A 44 3.23 14.78 -23.67
N ALA A 45 3.15 13.98 -24.73
CA ALA A 45 2.70 12.59 -24.66
C ALA A 45 3.59 11.70 -23.79
N TYR A 46 4.91 11.78 -23.93
CA TYR A 46 5.81 10.90 -23.18
C TYR A 46 5.82 11.22 -21.68
N GLN A 47 5.82 12.51 -21.30
CA GLN A 47 5.67 12.89 -19.89
C GLN A 47 4.33 12.45 -19.31
N SER A 48 3.25 12.50 -20.10
CA SER A 48 1.92 12.05 -19.67
C SER A 48 1.89 10.55 -19.37
N ILE A 49 2.58 9.73 -20.18
CA ILE A 49 2.72 8.28 -19.95
C ILE A 49 3.49 8.01 -18.65
N LEU A 50 4.62 8.70 -18.44
CA LEU A 50 5.41 8.52 -17.22
C LEU A 50 4.65 8.96 -15.96
N ALA A 51 3.93 10.10 -16.02
CA ALA A 51 3.10 10.58 -14.93
C ALA A 51 1.98 9.59 -14.59
N THR A 52 1.29 9.06 -15.60
CA THR A 52 0.24 8.03 -15.41
C THR A 52 0.81 6.76 -14.76
N ASN A 53 1.99 6.31 -15.20
CA ASN A 53 2.68 5.18 -14.61
C ASN A 53 3.09 5.44 -13.14
N LEU A 54 3.49 6.67 -12.81
CA LEU A 54 3.79 7.06 -11.42
C LEU A 54 2.54 6.99 -10.54
N VAL A 55 1.39 7.47 -11.03
CA VAL A 55 0.10 7.33 -10.31
C VAL A 55 -0.21 5.87 -10.01
N ALA A 56 -0.11 5.00 -11.03
CA ALA A 56 -0.39 3.58 -10.86
C ALA A 56 0.54 2.92 -9.81
N ILE A 57 1.83 3.24 -9.83
CA ILE A 57 2.80 2.73 -8.85
C ILE A 57 2.45 3.19 -7.43
N GLU A 58 2.12 4.47 -7.23
CA GLU A 58 1.77 4.98 -5.90
C GLU A 58 0.48 4.36 -5.37
N TRP A 59 -0.52 4.16 -6.24
CA TRP A 59 -1.75 3.46 -5.87
C TRP A 59 -1.47 2.00 -5.46
N ASP A 60 -0.63 1.29 -6.22
CA ASP A 60 -0.23 -0.09 -5.89
C ASP A 60 0.54 -0.18 -4.57
N ILE A 61 1.39 0.80 -4.26
CA ILE A 61 2.08 0.87 -2.95
C ILE A 61 1.04 1.01 -1.83
N ALA A 62 0.08 1.92 -1.97
CA ALA A 62 -0.99 2.11 -0.99
C ALA A 62 -1.84 0.84 -0.83
N ARG A 63 -2.17 0.17 -1.94
CA ARG A 63 -2.86 -1.12 -1.98
C ARG A 63 -2.10 -2.20 -1.20
N HIS A 64 -0.82 -2.42 -1.48
CA HIS A 64 -0.06 -3.46 -0.78
C HIS A 64 0.04 -3.18 0.72
N ARG A 65 0.17 -1.91 1.14
CA ARG A 65 0.13 -1.52 2.56
C ARG A 65 -1.23 -1.82 3.20
N ARG A 66 -2.33 -1.49 2.51
CA ARG A 66 -3.70 -1.78 2.95
C ARG A 66 -3.96 -3.27 3.09
N LEU A 67 -3.58 -4.08 2.10
CA LEU A 67 -3.75 -5.54 2.12
C LEU A 67 -2.92 -6.21 3.23
N MET A 68 -1.68 -5.75 3.43
CA MET A 68 -0.85 -6.20 4.54
C MET A 68 -1.49 -5.86 5.89
N ALA A 69 -1.95 -4.62 6.07
CA ALA A 69 -2.62 -4.18 7.28
C ALA A 69 -3.92 -4.97 7.53
N ALA A 70 -4.72 -5.26 6.50
CA ALA A 70 -5.93 -6.06 6.62
C ALA A 70 -5.62 -7.49 7.08
N THR A 71 -4.60 -8.12 6.48
CA THR A 71 -4.13 -9.46 6.86
C THR A 71 -3.67 -9.50 8.32
N LEU A 72 -2.89 -8.51 8.74
CA LEU A 72 -2.39 -8.41 10.11
C LEU A 72 -3.50 -8.10 11.13
N ARG A 73 -4.46 -7.24 10.79
CA ARG A 73 -5.60 -6.94 11.68
C ARG A 73 -6.50 -8.16 11.85
N GLU A 74 -6.70 -8.93 10.80
CA GLU A 74 -7.45 -10.19 10.90
C GLU A 74 -6.72 -11.18 11.81
N GLU A 75 -5.42 -11.38 11.60
CA GLU A 75 -4.64 -12.28 12.46
C GLU A 75 -4.59 -11.79 13.91
N PHE A 76 -4.40 -10.50 14.13
CA PHE A 76 -4.44 -9.89 15.46
C PHE A 76 -5.74 -10.25 16.20
N ARG A 77 -6.90 -10.19 15.53
CA ARG A 77 -8.17 -10.56 16.15
C ARG A 77 -8.21 -12.04 16.56
N ARG A 78 -7.60 -12.93 15.77
CA ARG A 78 -7.48 -14.36 16.10
C ARG A 78 -6.57 -14.58 17.30
N GLN A 79 -5.43 -13.89 17.35
CA GLN A 79 -4.50 -13.95 18.47
C GLN A 79 -5.12 -13.39 19.77
N ALA A 80 -5.88 -12.30 19.67
CA ALA A 80 -6.61 -11.74 20.81
C ALA A 80 -7.67 -12.70 21.36
N ARG A 81 -8.39 -13.42 20.49
CA ARG A 81 -9.31 -14.48 20.89
C ARG A 81 -8.58 -15.57 21.68
N ASP A 82 -7.40 -15.98 21.25
CA ASP A 82 -6.61 -16.99 21.97
C ASP A 82 -6.19 -16.51 23.35
N VAL A 83 -5.83 -15.23 23.51
CA VAL A 83 -5.60 -14.66 24.84
C VAL A 83 -6.86 -14.79 25.70
N ARG A 84 -8.03 -14.43 25.18
CA ARG A 84 -9.30 -14.54 25.93
C ARG A 84 -9.63 -15.99 26.31
N GLN A 85 -9.39 -16.94 25.42
CA GLN A 85 -9.79 -18.34 25.61
C GLN A 85 -8.75 -19.19 26.36
N ARG A 86 -7.47 -18.89 26.19
CA ARG A 86 -6.35 -19.75 26.56
C ARG A 86 -5.27 -19.03 27.37
N GLY A 87 -5.41 -17.72 27.59
CA GLY A 87 -4.48 -16.91 28.39
C GLY A 87 -3.20 -16.49 27.68
N ALA A 88 -2.97 -16.90 26.43
CA ALA A 88 -1.77 -16.56 25.67
C ALA A 88 -2.02 -16.52 24.16
N PRO A 89 -1.30 -15.66 23.40
CA PRO A 89 -1.31 -15.69 21.95
C PRO A 89 -0.48 -16.87 21.40
N GLY A 90 -0.57 -17.12 20.10
CA GLY A 90 0.19 -18.15 19.38
C GLY A 90 -0.33 -19.58 19.59
N LYS A 91 -1.53 -19.72 20.14
CA LYS A 91 -2.17 -21.03 20.41
C LYS A 91 -3.18 -21.43 19.35
N SER A 92 -3.41 -20.61 18.34
CA SER A 92 -4.31 -20.90 17.21
C SER A 92 -3.82 -22.11 16.42
N LEU A 93 -4.74 -23.02 16.10
CA LEU A 93 -4.48 -24.06 15.12
C LEU A 93 -4.63 -23.45 13.71
N PRO A 94 -3.71 -23.72 12.78
CA PRO A 94 -3.90 -23.32 11.39
C PRO A 94 -5.18 -23.97 10.84
N HIS A 95 -6.02 -23.18 10.17
CA HIS A 95 -7.20 -23.61 9.41
C HIS A 95 -8.54 -23.84 10.14
N LEU A 96 -8.75 -23.30 11.34
CA LEU A 96 -10.12 -23.21 11.87
C LEU A 96 -10.86 -22.02 11.23
N THR A 97 -11.85 -22.36 10.41
CA THR A 97 -12.62 -21.44 9.57
C THR A 97 -14.05 -21.28 10.10
N SER A 98 -14.50 -20.02 10.03
CA SER A 98 -15.88 -19.60 9.78
C SER A 98 -16.85 -19.25 10.93
N ALA A 99 -16.54 -19.44 12.22
CA ALA A 99 -17.44 -18.96 13.29
C ALA A 99 -16.72 -18.50 14.56
N ASP A 100 -15.48 -18.01 14.44
CA ASP A 100 -14.76 -17.51 15.61
C ASP A 100 -15.29 -16.14 16.03
N ASP A 101 -15.70 -16.03 17.29
CA ASP A 101 -16.05 -14.77 17.92
C ASP A 101 -14.80 -13.87 18.02
N LEU A 102 -14.63 -13.01 17.01
CA LEU A 102 -13.58 -12.01 16.94
C LEU A 102 -13.95 -10.69 17.64
N SER A 103 -15.08 -10.63 18.36
CA SER A 103 -15.57 -9.41 19.03
C SER A 103 -14.54 -8.84 20.00
N PHE A 104 -13.82 -9.69 20.73
CA PHE A 104 -12.79 -9.25 21.67
C PHE A 104 -11.62 -8.56 20.95
N GLY A 105 -11.10 -9.17 19.89
CA GLY A 105 -10.05 -8.55 19.07
C GLY A 105 -10.51 -7.26 18.39
N ARG A 106 -11.78 -7.21 17.95
CA ARG A 106 -12.39 -5.98 17.40
C ARG A 106 -12.48 -4.87 18.44
N ALA A 107 -12.97 -5.19 19.64
CA ALA A 107 -13.06 -4.25 20.75
C ALA A 107 -11.69 -3.69 21.16
N ILE A 108 -10.63 -4.51 21.14
CA ILE A 108 -9.26 -4.02 21.36
C ILE A 108 -8.87 -3.01 20.28
N LEU A 109 -9.09 -3.32 19.00
CA LEU A 109 -8.75 -2.42 17.89
C LEU A 109 -9.56 -1.12 17.89
N GLU A 110 -10.75 -1.14 18.48
CA GLU A 110 -11.62 0.03 18.69
C GLU A 110 -11.27 0.81 19.97
N GLY A 111 -10.33 0.32 20.78
CA GLY A 111 -9.88 0.98 22.01
C GLY A 111 -10.85 0.84 23.19
N SER A 112 -11.67 -0.22 23.22
CA SER A 112 -12.59 -0.46 24.33
C SER A 112 -11.85 -0.68 25.65
N ARG A 113 -12.28 0.01 26.70
CA ARG A 113 -11.69 -0.12 28.05
C ARG A 113 -12.01 -1.46 28.71
N ASP A 114 -13.08 -2.12 28.29
CA ASP A 114 -13.53 -3.40 28.85
C ASP A 114 -12.56 -4.55 28.56
N THR A 115 -11.65 -4.37 27.58
CA THR A 115 -10.64 -5.37 27.25
C THR A 115 -9.42 -5.31 28.16
N ILE A 116 -9.19 -4.19 28.85
CA ILE A 116 -7.99 -3.97 29.69
C ILE A 116 -7.91 -4.98 30.84
N PRO A 117 -8.97 -5.24 31.63
CA PRO A 117 -8.89 -6.21 32.73
C PRO A 117 -8.60 -7.63 32.25
N VAL A 118 -9.09 -7.99 31.06
CA VAL A 118 -8.87 -9.33 30.46
C VAL A 118 -7.40 -9.51 30.07
N LEU A 119 -6.80 -8.49 29.44
CA LEU A 119 -5.37 -8.50 29.10
C LEU A 119 -4.50 -8.51 30.35
N ALA A 120 -4.82 -7.68 31.34
CA ALA A 120 -4.09 -7.61 32.61
C ALA A 120 -4.13 -8.94 33.37
N LYS A 121 -5.30 -9.59 33.45
CA LYS A 121 -5.45 -10.92 34.06
C LYS A 121 -4.62 -11.99 33.36
N SER A 122 -4.47 -11.88 32.04
CA SER A 122 -3.69 -12.82 31.23
C SER A 122 -2.18 -12.52 31.28
N GLY A 123 -1.78 -11.34 31.75
CA GLY A 123 -0.38 -10.91 31.74
C GLY A 123 0.17 -10.65 30.33
N VAL A 124 -0.70 -10.45 29.33
CA VAL A 124 -0.33 -10.29 27.93
C VAL A 124 -0.51 -8.85 27.48
N THR A 125 0.48 -8.33 26.77
CA THR A 125 0.48 -6.99 26.17
C THR A 125 -0.04 -7.00 24.73
N LEU A 126 -0.47 -5.83 24.24
CA LEU A 126 -0.83 -5.67 22.82
C LEU A 126 0.34 -5.96 21.88
N SER A 127 1.57 -5.67 22.32
CA SER A 127 2.79 -5.94 21.55
C SER A 127 3.01 -7.44 21.36
N GLU A 128 2.75 -8.27 22.38
CA GLU A 128 2.87 -9.73 22.28
C GLU A 128 1.81 -10.33 21.34
N ILE A 129 0.57 -9.82 21.38
CA ILE A 129 -0.49 -10.22 20.44
C ILE A 129 -0.09 -9.84 19.00
N THR A 130 0.45 -8.64 18.83
CA THR A 130 0.91 -8.14 17.53
C THR A 130 2.10 -8.95 17.02
N ALA A 131 3.06 -9.27 17.88
CA ALA A 131 4.21 -10.11 17.53
C ALA A 131 3.75 -11.50 17.09
N ALA A 132 2.83 -12.14 17.81
CA ALA A 132 2.27 -13.43 17.41
C ALA A 132 1.54 -13.35 16.06
N ALA A 133 0.81 -12.27 15.80
CA ALA A 133 0.11 -12.06 14.53
C ALA A 133 1.09 -11.88 13.35
N LEU A 134 2.15 -11.08 13.55
CA LEU A 134 3.23 -10.90 12.58
C LEU A 134 3.92 -12.24 12.30
N SER A 135 4.32 -12.98 13.33
CA SER A 135 4.98 -14.28 13.17
C SER A 135 4.10 -15.29 12.44
N SER A 136 2.80 -15.35 12.71
CA SER A 136 1.87 -16.26 12.03
C SER A 136 1.60 -15.90 10.56
N ARG A 137 1.91 -14.68 10.13
CA ARG A 137 1.67 -14.18 8.77
C ARG A 137 2.95 -13.73 8.07
N LEU A 138 4.10 -14.19 8.54
CA LEU A 138 5.41 -13.74 8.09
C LEU A 138 5.56 -13.83 6.57
N GLU A 139 5.10 -14.90 5.94
CA GLU A 139 5.14 -15.07 4.47
C GLU A 139 4.30 -14.02 3.74
N ASN A 140 3.10 -13.71 4.23
CA ASN A 140 2.24 -12.69 3.63
C ASN A 140 2.83 -11.29 3.82
N VAL A 141 3.35 -11.00 5.01
CA VAL A 141 4.03 -9.73 5.31
C VAL A 141 5.24 -9.57 4.39
N ALA A 142 6.11 -10.57 4.33
CA ALA A 142 7.30 -10.56 3.47
C ALA A 142 6.93 -10.40 1.99
N TYR A 143 5.85 -11.03 1.53
CA TYR A 143 5.35 -10.84 0.17
C TYR A 143 4.98 -9.38 -0.09
N HIS A 144 4.13 -8.77 0.76
CA HIS A 144 3.71 -7.37 0.57
C HIS A 144 4.87 -6.39 0.72
N GLU A 145 5.77 -6.59 1.69
CA GLU A 145 6.97 -5.77 1.87
C GLU A 145 7.90 -5.86 0.66
N GLY A 146 8.12 -7.07 0.13
CA GLY A 146 8.91 -7.27 -1.09
C GLY A 146 8.31 -6.53 -2.29
N ARG A 147 6.99 -6.63 -2.48
CA ARG A 147 6.25 -5.90 -3.52
C ARG A 147 6.37 -4.39 -3.36
N ILE A 148 6.22 -3.87 -2.14
CA ILE A 148 6.38 -2.44 -1.84
C ILE A 148 7.81 -1.99 -2.17
N ALA A 149 8.83 -2.74 -1.74
CA ALA A 149 10.23 -2.39 -1.99
C ALA A 149 10.56 -2.37 -3.49
N ASP A 150 10.02 -3.32 -4.27
CA ASP A 150 10.16 -3.33 -5.73
C ASP A 150 9.47 -2.12 -6.38
N LEU A 151 8.25 -1.80 -5.94
CA LEU A 151 7.49 -0.64 -6.44
C LEU A 151 8.18 0.68 -6.10
N GLU A 152 8.71 0.84 -4.89
CA GLU A 152 9.45 2.05 -4.47
C GLU A 152 10.77 2.22 -5.25
N ARG A 153 11.43 1.13 -5.65
CA ARG A 153 12.58 1.17 -6.56
C ARG A 153 12.15 1.64 -7.95
N ARG A 154 11.09 1.07 -8.53
CA ARG A 154 10.57 1.48 -9.84
C ARG A 154 10.09 2.93 -9.84
N ARG A 155 9.42 3.37 -8.77
CA ARG A 155 9.00 4.76 -8.57
C ARG A 155 10.17 5.72 -8.67
N ARG A 156 11.27 5.46 -7.94
CA ARG A 156 12.45 6.34 -7.94
C ARG A 156 13.03 6.47 -9.34
N SER A 157 13.26 5.34 -10.02
CA SER A 157 13.77 5.33 -11.40
C SER A 157 12.85 6.11 -12.34
N LEU A 158 11.53 5.90 -12.25
CA LEU A 158 10.57 6.54 -13.14
C LEU A 158 10.46 8.05 -12.87
N ARG A 159 10.53 8.46 -11.59
CA ARG A 159 10.53 9.88 -11.20
C ARG A 159 11.80 10.58 -11.67
N GLU A 160 12.96 9.93 -11.58
CA GLU A 160 14.22 10.45 -12.13
C GLU A 160 14.13 10.66 -13.65
N ASP A 161 13.55 9.71 -14.39
CA ASP A 161 13.36 9.83 -15.83
C ASP A 161 12.38 10.96 -16.18
N TYR A 162 11.29 11.11 -15.42
CA TYR A 162 10.34 12.21 -15.56
C TYR A 162 11.02 13.57 -15.37
N GLU A 163 11.74 13.76 -14.27
CA GLU A 163 12.41 15.02 -13.96
C GLU A 163 13.51 15.34 -14.99
N ARG A 164 14.21 14.32 -15.51
CA ARG A 164 15.20 14.52 -16.58
C ARG A 164 14.56 15.09 -17.85
N LEU A 165 13.36 14.63 -18.22
CA LEU A 165 12.64 15.17 -19.37
C LEU A 165 12.12 16.58 -19.12
N ARG A 166 11.62 16.84 -17.91
CA ARG A 166 11.16 18.17 -17.48
C ARG A 166 12.31 19.18 -17.54
N ALA A 167 13.49 18.83 -17.04
CA ALA A 167 14.67 19.68 -17.06
C ALA A 167 15.16 19.98 -18.48
N LYS A 168 15.18 19.00 -19.39
CA LYS A 168 15.58 19.18 -20.80
C LYS A 168 14.69 20.14 -21.59
N ARG A 169 13.47 20.40 -21.11
CA ARG A 169 12.50 21.27 -21.78
C ARG A 169 12.50 22.71 -21.31
N LYS A 170 13.05 23.02 -20.13
CA LYS A 170 13.23 24.43 -19.73
C LYS A 170 14.08 25.12 -20.82
N PRO A 171 13.60 26.19 -21.47
CA PRO A 171 14.44 26.99 -22.35
C PRO A 171 15.64 27.50 -21.53
N PRO A 172 16.81 27.70 -22.14
CA PRO A 172 17.85 28.50 -21.51
C PRO A 172 17.24 29.89 -21.25
N GLU A 173 17.12 30.28 -19.97
CA GLU A 173 16.89 31.67 -19.61
C GLU A 173 18.10 32.49 -20.10
N ASP A 174 17.78 33.61 -20.77
CA ASP A 174 18.66 34.70 -21.20
C ASP A 174 19.64 34.45 -22.36
N ILE A 175 19.12 34.50 -23.59
CA ILE A 175 19.80 35.27 -24.64
C ILE A 175 19.16 36.66 -24.59
N GLU A 176 19.73 37.56 -23.78
CA GLU A 176 19.43 38.99 -23.90
C GLU A 176 19.77 39.40 -25.34
N ASP A 177 18.73 39.82 -26.06
CA ASP A 177 18.81 40.50 -27.33
C ASP A 177 19.69 41.75 -27.19
N ALA A 178 20.98 41.61 -27.51
CA ALA A 178 21.81 42.75 -27.89
C ALA A 178 21.37 43.22 -29.28
N VAL A 179 20.22 43.89 -29.33
CA VAL A 179 19.82 44.71 -30.49
C VAL A 179 20.63 46.00 -30.43
N GLU A 180 21.34 46.23 -31.52
CA GLU A 180 22.18 47.38 -31.85
C GLU A 180 21.53 48.72 -31.46
N VAL A 181 22.30 49.58 -30.79
CA VAL A 181 22.04 51.02 -30.79
C VAL A 181 22.99 51.64 -31.82
N LEU A 182 22.36 52.25 -32.84
CA LEU A 182 22.95 53.03 -33.93
C LEU A 182 23.84 54.18 -33.44
#